data_AF-A0A7V9BWA7-F1
#
_entry.id   AF-A0A7V9BWA7-F1
#
_cell.length_a   1.000
_cell.length_b   1.000
_cell.length_c   1.000
_cell.angle_alpha   90.00
_cell.angle_beta   90.00
_cell.angle_gamma   90.00
#
_symmetry.space_group_name_H-M   'P 1'
#
loop_
_entity.id
_entity.type
_entity.pdbx_description
1 polymer ?
#
loop_
_entity_poly.entity_id
_entity_poly.type
_entity_poly.pdbx_seq_one_letter_code
_entity_poly.pdbx_strand_id
1 'polypeptide(L)' 'TPKVREVLTVAGSIASRDGRGGTAPGRVAGQLVEVRAAVDDARAWIAQR' A
#
# COMPACT_ATOMS: atom_id res chain seq x y z
N THR A 1 -21.66 -19.10 -2.82
CA THR A 1 -21.46 -18.14 -3.94
C THR A 1 -20.09 -18.36 -4.58
N PRO A 2 -19.95 -18.34 -5.91
CA PRO A 2 -18.69 -18.62 -6.60
C PRO A 2 -17.52 -17.69 -6.20
N LYS A 3 -17.81 -16.41 -5.90
CA LYS A 3 -16.82 -15.38 -5.51
C LYS A 3 -16.00 -15.71 -4.27
N VAL A 4 -16.51 -16.54 -3.35
CA VAL A 4 -15.73 -16.95 -2.15
C VAL A 4 -14.42 -17.64 -2.55
N ARG A 5 -14.41 -18.36 -3.68
CA ARG A 5 -13.21 -19.06 -4.15
C ARG A 5 -12.08 -18.11 -4.56
N GLU A 6 -12.40 -16.86 -4.89
CA GLU A 6 -11.41 -15.86 -5.30
C GLU A 6 -10.44 -15.50 -4.16
N VAL A 7 -10.85 -15.67 -2.89
CA VAL A 7 -10.03 -15.37 -1.70
C VAL A 7 -9.42 -16.60 -1.02
N LEU A 8 -9.73 -17.82 -1.48
CA LEU A 8 -9.21 -19.08 -0.91
C LEU A 8 -7.82 -19.48 -1.45
N THR A 9 -7.08 -18.50 -1.95
CA THR A 9 -5.66 -18.62 -2.30
C THR A 9 -4.89 -17.55 -1.53
N VAL A 10 -3.59 -17.75 -1.32
CA VAL A 10 -2.75 -16.73 -0.68
C VAL A 10 -2.82 -15.40 -1.45
N ALA A 11 -2.68 -15.45 -2.78
CA ALA A 11 -2.76 -14.28 -3.64
C ALA A 11 -4.14 -13.58 -3.51
N GLY A 12 -5.22 -14.34 -3.52
CA GLY A 12 -6.59 -13.83 -3.36
C GLY A 12 -6.83 -13.17 -2.01
N SER A 13 -6.38 -13.80 -0.93
CA SER A 13 -6.46 -13.28 0.44
C SER A 13 -5.68 -11.98 0.63
N ILE A 14 -4.52 -11.85 -0.02
CA ILE A 14 -3.73 -10.61 -0.01
C ILE A 14 -4.42 -9.52 -0.84
N ALA A 15 -4.92 -9.86 -2.03
CA ALA A 15 -5.58 -8.92 -2.93
C ALA A 15 -6.88 -8.33 -2.33
N SER A 16 -7.62 -9.11 -1.53
CA SER A 16 -8.85 -8.64 -0.89
C SER A 16 -8.63 -7.64 0.25
N ARG A 17 -7.38 -7.40 0.67
CA ARG A 17 -7.03 -6.41 1.70
C ARG A 17 -6.67 -5.08 1.04
N ASP A 18 -7.61 -4.48 0.32
CA ASP A 18 -7.44 -3.29 -0.52
C ASP A 18 -7.88 -1.97 0.15
N GLY A 19 -8.29 -2.01 1.42
CA GLY A 19 -8.54 -0.82 2.22
C GLY A 19 -7.28 0.04 2.45
N ARG A 20 -7.46 1.24 3.02
CA ARG A 20 -6.33 2.08 3.44
C ARG A 20 -5.53 1.36 4.55
N GLY A 21 -4.20 1.32 4.40
CA GLY A 21 -3.32 0.50 5.23
C GLY A 21 -3.31 -1.00 4.90
N GLY A 22 -4.03 -1.42 3.84
CA GLY A 22 -4.11 -2.81 3.43
C GLY A 22 -2.85 -3.35 2.73
N THR A 23 -2.79 -4.67 2.61
CA THR A 23 -1.65 -5.43 2.05
C THR A 23 -1.79 -5.74 0.57
N ALA A 24 -2.90 -5.35 -0.07
CA ALA A 24 -3.04 -5.55 -1.52
C ALA A 24 -1.88 -4.85 -2.27
N PRO A 25 -1.31 -5.44 -3.33
CA PRO A 25 -0.14 -4.90 -4.00
C PRO A 25 -0.27 -3.43 -4.42
N GLY A 26 -1.43 -3.03 -4.95
CA GLY A 26 -1.72 -1.63 -5.31
C GLY A 26 -1.73 -0.69 -4.11
N ARG A 27 -2.20 -1.16 -2.93
CA ARG A 27 -2.18 -0.37 -1.69
C ARG A 27 -0.76 -0.19 -1.17
N VAL A 28 0.06 -1.24 -1.18
CA VAL A 28 1.47 -1.17 -0.76
C VAL A 28 2.27 -0.28 -1.71
N ALA A 29 2.03 -0.37 -3.02
CA ALA A 29 2.66 0.51 -4.01
C ALA A 29 2.32 1.99 -3.75
N GLY A 30 1.04 2.30 -3.51
CA GLY A 30 0.62 3.66 -3.16
C GLY A 30 1.24 4.17 -1.85
N GLN A 31 1.27 3.33 -0.81
CA GLN A 31 1.90 3.67 0.46
C GLN A 31 3.41 3.93 0.31
N LEU A 32 4.09 3.16 -0.53
CA LEU A 32 5.52 3.38 -0.81
C LEU A 32 5.75 4.74 -1.48
N VAL A 33 4.87 5.16 -2.38
CA VAL A 33 4.92 6.50 -2.98
C VAL A 33 4.72 7.59 -1.92
N GLU A 34 3.71 7.42 -1.05
CA GLU A 34 3.43 8.36 0.04
C GLU A 34 4.63 8.52 0.99
N VAL A 35 5.27 7.40 1.40
CA VAL A 35 6.44 7.43 2.27
C VAL A 35 7.64 8.11 1.61
N ARG A 36 7.88 7.85 0.32
CA ARG A 36 8.97 8.50 -0.42
C ARG A 36 8.79 10.01 -0.46
N ALA A 37 7.59 10.48 -0.79
CA ALA A 37 7.27 11.90 -0.77
C ALA A 37 7.50 12.53 0.60
N ALA A 38 7.02 11.89 1.68
CA ALA A 38 7.20 12.39 3.03
C ALA A 38 8.69 12.47 3.46
N VAL A 39 9.51 11.52 3.03
CA VAL A 39 10.96 11.54 3.28
C VAL A 39 11.65 12.67 2.52
N ASP A 40 11.27 12.89 1.25
CA ASP A 40 11.83 13.97 0.44
C ASP A 40 11.45 15.35 0.99
N ASP A 41 10.21 15.52 1.44
CA ASP A 41 9.76 16.75 2.11
C ASP A 41 10.54 17.01 3.40
N ALA A 42 10.72 15.97 4.23
CA ALA A 42 11.49 16.09 5.47
C ALA A 42 12.96 16.47 5.20
N ARG A 43 13.58 15.90 4.16
CA ARG A 43 14.95 16.26 3.75
C ARG A 43 15.04 17.70 3.27
N ALA A 44 14.08 18.15 2.46
CA ALA A 44 14.02 19.52 1.97
C ALA A 44 13.89 20.52 3.14
N TRP A 45 13.05 20.20 4.13
CA TRP A 45 12.89 21.02 5.33
C TRP A 45 14.19 21.15 6.14
N ILE A 46 14.92 20.04 6.33
CA ILE A 46 16.23 20.07 7.00
C ILE A 46 17.24 20.92 6.23
N ALA A 47 17.28 20.79 4.90
CA ALA A 47 18.24 21.50 4.06
C ALA A 47 18.00 23.02 3.98
N GLN A 48 16.78 23.48 4.25
CA GLN A 48 16.41 24.90 4.27
C GLN A 48 16.64 25.57 5.63
N ARG A 49 17.08 24.81 6.63
CA ARG A 49 17.25 25.25 8.02
C ARG A 49 18.71 25.40 8.37
#